data_AF-A0A1F6Y2K2-F1
#
_entry.id   AF-A0A1F6Y2K2-F1
#
_cell.length_a   1.000
_cell.length_b   1.000
_cell.length_c   1.000
_cell.angle_alpha   90.00
_cell.angle_beta   90.00
_cell.angle_gamma   90.00
#
_symmetry.space_group_name_H-M   'P 1'
#
loop_
_entity.id
_entity.type
_entity.pdbx_description
1 polymer ?
#
loop_
_entity_poly.entity_id
_entity_poly.type
_entity_poly.pdbx_seq_one_letter_code
_entity_poly.pdbx_strand_id
1 'polypeptide(L)'
;MKNKIKEFLYFVTTALVITFLGFAPMAQKTAWALDWGDLGSKMLEAGVIDKEKFEDLYNQRGGLSEMDKKLLYGTHNKNLIISEKNSGMMLNMLWAFGLANENPILENGPMMDPKYGGAGNFASTGGWNLAKGSAMNHFSMHKFVTLTPEQQALVEKVAKNVYRPCCQNSTYFPDCNHGMAMLGLLELMASQGAKEEEMNKVAEEVNGYWFPPIKTSNCGA
;
A
#
# COMPACT_ATOMS: atom_id res chain seq x y z
N MET A 1 -36.47 53.90 23.84
CA MET A 1 -35.40 54.11 22.83
C MET A 1 -34.51 52.88 22.79
N LYS A 2 -34.66 52.01 21.78
CA LYS A 2 -33.78 50.84 21.59
C LYS A 2 -32.39 51.35 21.21
N ASN A 3 -31.38 50.96 21.99
CA ASN A 3 -30.02 51.45 21.85
C ASN A 3 -29.36 50.74 20.66
N LYS A 4 -29.50 51.32 19.46
CA LYS A 4 -28.99 50.79 18.18
C LYS A 4 -27.50 50.41 18.23
N ILE A 5 -26.74 51.01 19.14
CA ILE A 5 -25.33 50.69 19.38
C ILE A 5 -25.16 49.28 19.96
N LYS A 6 -26.04 48.83 20.86
CA LYS A 6 -25.98 47.48 21.43
C LYS A 6 -26.36 46.39 20.42
N GLU A 7 -27.35 46.65 19.56
CA GLU A 7 -27.70 45.72 18.47
C GLU A 7 -26.58 45.61 17.43
N PHE A 8 -25.92 46.71 17.09
CA PHE A 8 -24.77 46.71 16.18
C PHE A 8 -23.57 45.97 16.77
N LEU A 9 -23.21 46.24 18.03
CA LEU A 9 -22.13 45.53 18.72
C LEU A 9 -22.42 44.03 18.84
N TYR A 10 -23.66 43.65 19.18
CA TYR A 10 -24.04 42.25 19.24
C TYR A 10 -23.89 41.56 17.88
N PHE A 11 -24.36 42.19 16.80
CA PHE A 11 -24.25 41.67 15.43
C PHE A 11 -22.79 41.53 14.96
N VAL A 12 -21.94 42.51 15.26
CA VAL A 12 -20.51 42.47 14.94
C VAL A 12 -19.81 41.37 15.74
N THR A 13 -20.13 41.21 17.04
CA THR A 13 -19.56 40.12 17.85
C THR A 13 -20.05 38.73 17.42
N THR A 14 -21.33 38.57 17.03
CA THR A 14 -21.82 37.28 16.51
C THR A 14 -21.23 36.96 15.14
N ALA A 15 -21.09 37.94 14.24
CA ALA A 15 -20.46 37.76 12.94
C ALA A 15 -18.97 37.41 13.05
N LEU A 16 -18.23 38.01 14.00
CA LEU A 16 -16.82 37.68 14.28
C LEU A 16 -16.65 36.29 14.88
N VAL A 17 -17.56 35.84 15.74
CA VAL A 17 -17.50 34.49 16.33
C VAL A 17 -17.83 33.40 15.28
N ILE A 18 -18.77 33.66 14.37
CA ILE A 18 -19.13 32.73 13.29
C ILE A 18 -18.02 32.62 12.24
N THR A 19 -17.30 33.72 11.96
CA THR A 19 -16.18 33.70 10.99
C THR A 19 -14.95 32.98 11.52
N PHE A 20 -14.71 32.96 12.83
CA PHE A 20 -13.59 32.20 13.43
C PHE A 20 -13.89 30.72 13.68
N LEU A 21 -15.17 30.31 13.81
CA LEU A 21 -15.54 28.90 13.98
C LEU A 21 -15.72 28.13 12.66
N GLY A 22 -15.86 28.82 11.52
CA GLY A 22 -16.17 28.21 10.22
C GLY A 22 -14.98 27.70 9.41
N PHE A 23 -13.74 27.97 9.84
CA PHE A 23 -12.53 27.56 9.13
C PHE A 23 -11.50 26.97 10.10
N ALA A 24 -11.88 25.91 10.80
CA ALA A 24 -10.86 24.94 11.17
C ALA A 24 -10.36 24.33 9.84
N PRO A 25 -9.08 24.47 9.47
CA PRO A 25 -8.56 23.67 8.36
C PRO A 25 -8.81 22.22 8.74
N MET A 26 -9.70 21.57 8.00
CA MET A 26 -9.92 20.13 8.11
C MET A 26 -8.53 19.52 7.94
N ALA A 27 -7.97 18.99 9.04
CA ALA A 27 -6.59 18.53 9.07
C ALA A 27 -6.41 17.62 7.86
N GLN A 28 -5.65 18.09 6.88
CA GLN A 28 -5.50 17.38 5.63
C GLN A 28 -4.93 16.03 5.99
N LYS A 29 -5.69 14.97 5.72
CA LYS A 29 -5.29 13.58 5.91
C LYS A 29 -3.98 13.41 5.15
N THR A 30 -2.84 13.54 5.84
CA THR A 30 -1.53 13.44 5.20
C THR A 30 -1.33 11.97 4.87
N ALA A 31 -1.74 11.58 3.66
CA ALA A 31 -1.39 10.30 3.10
C ALA A 31 0.14 10.22 3.07
N TRP A 32 0.70 9.11 3.55
CA TRP A 32 2.13 8.88 3.46
C TRP A 32 2.52 8.82 1.98
N ALA A 33 3.48 9.65 1.59
CA ALA A 33 3.96 9.71 0.22
C ALA A 33 5.22 8.86 0.10
N LEU A 34 5.14 7.76 -0.64
CA LEU A 34 6.24 6.82 -0.81
C LEU A 34 7.28 7.39 -1.80
N ASP A 35 8.56 7.19 -1.48
CA ASP A 35 9.62 7.26 -2.50
C ASP A 35 9.75 5.88 -3.17
N TRP A 36 9.21 5.74 -4.38
CA TRP A 36 9.29 4.52 -5.18
C TRP A 36 10.60 4.41 -5.96
N GLY A 37 11.30 5.54 -6.19
CA GLY A 37 12.57 5.55 -6.93
C GLY A 37 12.49 4.87 -8.30
N ASP A 38 13.32 3.85 -8.47
CA ASP A 38 13.51 3.03 -9.67
C ASP A 38 13.10 1.55 -9.48
N LEU A 39 12.32 1.23 -8.44
CA LEU A 39 11.97 -0.14 -8.07
C LEU A 39 11.30 -0.93 -9.21
N GLY A 40 10.44 -0.29 -10.00
CA GLY A 40 9.81 -0.93 -11.16
C GLY A 40 10.84 -1.42 -12.18
N SER A 41 11.79 -0.54 -12.55
CA SER A 41 12.85 -0.87 -13.50
C SER A 41 13.80 -1.96 -12.96
N LYS A 42 14.13 -1.92 -11.66
CA LYS A 42 14.91 -2.98 -11.01
C LYS A 42 14.21 -4.34 -11.04
N MET A 43 12.91 -4.37 -10.79
CA MET A 43 12.12 -5.61 -10.85
C MET A 43 11.99 -6.17 -12.28
N LEU A 44 11.94 -5.30 -13.30
CA LEU A 44 11.98 -5.71 -14.71
C LEU A 44 13.34 -6.32 -15.08
N GLU A 45 14.43 -5.65 -14.68
CA GLU A 45 15.80 -6.11 -14.93
C GLU A 45 16.07 -7.45 -14.25
N ALA A 46 15.66 -7.59 -12.98
CA ALA A 46 15.80 -8.81 -12.21
C ALA A 46 14.88 -9.95 -12.67
N GLY A 47 13.90 -9.69 -13.55
CA GLY A 47 12.95 -10.66 -14.05
C GLY A 47 11.80 -11.01 -13.10
N VAL A 48 11.68 -10.32 -11.96
CA VAL A 48 10.53 -10.43 -11.04
C VAL A 48 9.24 -10.04 -11.77
N ILE A 49 9.35 -9.06 -12.66
CA ILE A 49 8.32 -8.67 -13.63
C ILE A 49 8.85 -8.98 -15.03
N ASP A 50 8.10 -9.80 -15.76
CA ASP A 50 8.21 -9.93 -17.20
C ASP A 50 7.42 -8.80 -17.86
N LYS A 51 8.12 -8.00 -18.66
CA LYS A 51 7.56 -6.80 -19.30
C LYS A 51 6.31 -7.13 -20.12
N GLU A 52 6.39 -8.13 -20.99
CA GLU A 52 5.33 -8.43 -21.97
C GLU A 52 4.09 -8.95 -21.23
N LYS A 53 4.28 -9.90 -20.31
CA LYS A 53 3.17 -10.41 -19.49
C LYS A 53 2.49 -9.31 -18.67
N PHE A 54 3.28 -8.40 -18.11
CA PHE A 54 2.74 -7.31 -17.32
C PHE A 54 1.98 -6.30 -18.18
N GLU A 55 2.51 -5.88 -19.32
CA GLU A 55 1.79 -5.00 -20.25
C GLU A 55 0.48 -5.64 -20.74
N ASP A 56 0.51 -6.94 -21.10
CA ASP A 56 -0.66 -7.67 -21.56
C ASP A 56 -1.78 -7.78 -20.52
N LEU A 57 -1.43 -7.93 -19.24
CA LEU A 57 -2.40 -7.91 -18.14
C LEU A 57 -3.22 -6.61 -18.13
N TYR A 58 -2.58 -5.48 -18.42
CA TYR A 58 -3.25 -4.17 -18.42
C TYR A 58 -3.86 -3.81 -19.76
N ASN A 59 -3.35 -4.33 -20.89
CA ASN A 59 -3.96 -4.14 -22.21
C ASN A 59 -5.43 -4.60 -22.22
N GLN A 60 -5.75 -5.69 -21.51
CA GLN A 60 -7.13 -6.18 -21.33
C GLN A 60 -8.03 -5.22 -20.53
N ARG A 61 -7.45 -4.22 -19.86
CA ARG A 61 -8.11 -3.24 -18.97
C ARG A 61 -7.99 -1.80 -19.47
N GLY A 62 -7.66 -1.60 -20.75
CA GLY A 62 -7.48 -0.28 -21.36
C GLY A 62 -6.03 0.22 -21.42
N GLY A 63 -5.05 -0.64 -21.09
CA GLY A 63 -3.62 -0.35 -21.16
C GLY A 63 -3.05 0.33 -19.91
N LEU A 64 -1.72 0.45 -19.86
CA LEU A 64 -1.03 1.20 -18.82
C LEU A 64 -1.21 2.71 -19.03
N SER A 65 -1.63 3.42 -17.98
CA SER A 65 -1.62 4.89 -18.00
C SER A 65 -0.19 5.44 -17.98
N GLU A 66 -0.02 6.73 -18.25
CA GLU A 66 1.30 7.38 -18.15
C GLU A 66 1.87 7.31 -16.72
N MET A 67 1.01 7.32 -15.70
CA MET A 67 1.44 7.12 -14.31
C MET A 67 1.95 5.70 -14.08
N ASP A 68 1.27 4.69 -14.62
CA ASP A 68 1.65 3.29 -14.47
C ASP A 68 2.97 3.01 -15.20
N LYS A 69 3.14 3.55 -16.40
CA LYS A 69 4.41 3.51 -17.14
C LYS A 69 5.54 4.17 -16.34
N LYS A 70 5.26 5.28 -15.66
CA LYS A 70 6.26 5.95 -14.83
C LYS A 70 6.68 5.07 -13.64
N LEU A 71 5.72 4.41 -12.99
CA LEU A 71 5.98 3.46 -11.89
C LEU A 71 6.77 2.24 -12.35
N LEU A 72 6.49 1.75 -13.56
CA LEU A 72 7.09 0.54 -14.12
C LEU A 72 8.48 0.78 -14.74
N TYR A 73 8.67 1.89 -15.44
CA TYR A 73 9.87 2.17 -16.24
C TYR A 73 10.72 3.34 -15.75
N GLY A 74 10.14 4.23 -14.94
CA GLY A 74 10.79 5.44 -14.48
C GLY A 74 11.79 5.17 -13.34
N THR A 75 12.76 6.07 -13.21
CA THR A 75 13.84 5.97 -12.20
C THR A 75 13.74 6.99 -11.06
N HIS A 76 12.77 7.91 -11.15
CA HIS A 76 12.64 9.05 -10.22
C HIS A 76 11.17 9.22 -9.79
N ASN A 77 10.63 8.19 -9.15
CA ASN A 77 9.24 8.15 -8.70
C ASN A 77 9.10 8.54 -7.23
N LYS A 78 9.08 9.84 -6.96
CA LYS A 78 8.88 10.37 -5.60
C LYS A 78 7.43 10.78 -5.35
N ASN A 79 7.10 10.91 -4.07
CA ASN A 79 5.82 11.41 -3.59
C ASN A 79 4.61 10.60 -4.10
N LEU A 80 4.79 9.28 -4.19
CA LEU A 80 3.74 8.38 -4.64
C LEU A 80 2.69 8.20 -3.53
N ILE A 81 1.47 8.62 -3.81
CA ILE A 81 0.33 8.42 -2.92
C ILE A 81 -0.50 7.27 -3.45
N ILE A 82 -0.71 6.25 -2.61
CA ILE A 82 -1.65 5.16 -2.91
C ILE A 82 -3.07 5.69 -2.69
N SER A 83 -3.95 5.40 -3.64
CA SER A 83 -5.32 5.90 -3.71
C SER A 83 -6.23 4.85 -4.32
N GLU A 84 -7.54 5.06 -4.24
CA GLU A 84 -8.53 4.23 -4.93
C GLU A 84 -8.22 4.08 -6.43
N LYS A 85 -7.78 5.18 -7.08
CA LYS A 85 -7.53 5.24 -8.52
C LYS A 85 -6.36 4.36 -8.99
N ASN A 86 -5.27 4.28 -8.23
CA ASN A 86 -4.08 3.50 -8.58
C ASN A 86 -3.94 2.21 -7.77
N SER A 87 -4.92 1.88 -6.92
CA SER A 87 -4.91 0.74 -6.00
C SER A 87 -4.56 -0.59 -6.67
N GLY A 88 -5.14 -0.88 -7.84
CA GLY A 88 -4.88 -2.10 -8.59
C GLY A 88 -3.46 -2.18 -9.17
N MET A 89 -2.89 -1.05 -9.62
CA MET A 89 -1.49 -0.99 -10.04
C MET A 89 -0.56 -1.19 -8.84
N MET A 90 -0.82 -0.46 -7.75
CA MET A 90 -0.02 -0.55 -6.54
C MET A 90 -0.05 -1.94 -5.92
N LEU A 91 -1.20 -2.62 -5.95
CA LEU A 91 -1.30 -4.01 -5.50
C LEU A 91 -0.31 -4.92 -6.24
N ASN A 92 -0.29 -4.87 -7.57
CA ASN A 92 0.59 -5.74 -8.36
C ASN A 92 2.06 -5.36 -8.20
N MET A 93 2.39 -4.06 -8.17
CA MET A 93 3.77 -3.60 -8.00
C MET A 93 4.33 -3.95 -6.61
N LEU A 94 3.53 -3.75 -5.55
CA LEU A 94 3.93 -4.10 -4.20
C LEU A 94 3.91 -5.60 -3.96
N TRP A 95 3.03 -6.36 -4.63
CA TRP A 95 3.07 -7.82 -4.60
C TRP A 95 4.38 -8.33 -5.20
N ALA A 96 4.76 -7.85 -6.39
CA ALA A 96 6.05 -8.17 -7.02
C ALA A 96 7.22 -7.86 -6.08
N PHE A 97 7.22 -6.65 -5.51
CA PHE A 97 8.27 -6.19 -4.63
C PHE A 97 8.34 -7.00 -3.33
N GLY A 98 7.23 -7.14 -2.61
CA GLY A 98 7.18 -7.88 -1.35
C GLY A 98 7.50 -9.37 -1.52
N LEU A 99 7.15 -9.97 -2.65
CA LEU A 99 7.55 -11.35 -2.96
C LEU A 99 9.06 -11.48 -3.15
N ALA A 100 9.67 -10.49 -3.81
CA ALA A 100 11.02 -10.62 -4.32
C ALA A 100 12.10 -10.04 -3.41
N ASN A 101 11.76 -9.03 -2.60
CA ASN A 101 12.69 -8.43 -1.67
C ASN A 101 13.08 -9.44 -0.58
N GLU A 102 14.37 -9.58 -0.31
CA GLU A 102 14.89 -10.45 0.75
C GLU A 102 14.33 -10.02 2.10
N ASN A 103 13.60 -10.91 2.77
CA ASN A 103 13.00 -10.64 4.07
C ASN A 103 12.93 -11.89 4.96
N PRO A 104 13.41 -11.82 6.22
CA PRO A 104 13.32 -12.95 7.17
C PRO A 104 11.90 -13.47 7.43
N ILE A 105 10.86 -12.64 7.23
CA ILE A 105 9.45 -13.08 7.34
C ILE A 105 9.12 -14.14 6.27
N LEU A 106 9.69 -14.03 5.08
CA LEU A 106 9.47 -15.00 4.01
C LEU A 106 10.30 -16.28 4.19
N GLU A 107 11.48 -16.16 4.78
CA GLU A 107 12.42 -17.26 4.96
C GLU A 107 12.17 -18.10 6.22
N ASN A 108 11.66 -17.45 7.28
CA ASN A 108 11.51 -18.06 8.60
C ASN A 108 10.08 -17.95 9.16
N GLY A 109 9.20 -17.24 8.45
CA GLY A 109 7.83 -17.01 8.89
C GLY A 109 6.87 -18.16 8.54
N PRO A 110 5.55 -17.93 8.74
CA PRO A 110 4.53 -18.98 8.69
C PRO A 110 4.40 -19.70 7.35
N MET A 111 4.77 -19.07 6.23
CA MET A 111 4.76 -19.72 4.91
C MET A 111 5.75 -20.88 4.81
N MET A 112 6.77 -20.90 5.66
CA MET A 112 7.80 -21.94 5.71
C MET A 112 7.47 -23.05 6.70
N ASP A 113 6.33 -22.99 7.38
CA ASP A 113 5.85 -24.06 8.25
C ASP A 113 5.72 -25.38 7.43
N PRO A 114 6.39 -26.48 7.86
CA PRO A 114 6.37 -27.75 7.14
C PRO A 114 4.98 -28.29 6.84
N LYS A 115 3.95 -27.93 7.62
CA LYS A 115 2.56 -28.37 7.38
C LYS A 115 2.00 -27.91 6.03
N TYR A 116 2.60 -26.87 5.43
CA TYR A 116 2.19 -26.36 4.11
C TYR A 116 2.99 -26.95 2.94
N GLY A 117 4.04 -27.73 3.21
CA GLY A 117 4.90 -28.31 2.16
C GLY A 117 5.76 -27.27 1.44
N GLY A 118 5.98 -26.10 2.04
CA GLY A 118 6.79 -25.00 1.51
C GLY A 118 5.98 -23.82 0.96
N ALA A 119 6.68 -22.72 0.68
CA ALA A 119 6.07 -21.44 0.31
C ALA A 119 5.48 -21.39 -1.12
N GLY A 120 5.72 -22.39 -1.98
CA GLY A 120 5.40 -22.33 -3.42
C GLY A 120 3.92 -22.46 -3.79
N ASN A 121 3.07 -22.96 -2.88
CA ASN A 121 1.67 -23.30 -3.16
C ASN A 121 0.66 -22.24 -2.68
N PHE A 122 1.14 -21.11 -2.17
CA PHE A 122 0.27 -20.04 -1.69
C PHE A 122 -0.22 -19.16 -2.84
N ALA A 123 -1.33 -18.45 -2.63
CA ALA A 123 -1.85 -17.53 -3.63
C ALA A 123 -0.86 -16.39 -3.93
N SER A 124 -0.07 -15.97 -2.95
CA SER A 124 1.00 -14.98 -3.14
C SER A 124 2.16 -15.47 -4.00
N THR A 125 2.42 -16.77 -4.10
CA THR A 125 3.54 -17.31 -4.88
C THR A 125 3.05 -18.00 -6.14
N GLY A 126 2.22 -19.03 -6.02
CA GLY A 126 1.63 -19.75 -7.15
C GLY A 126 0.73 -18.88 -8.03
N GLY A 127 0.17 -17.79 -7.47
CA GLY A 127 -0.60 -16.81 -8.24
C GLY A 127 0.24 -15.80 -9.02
N TRP A 128 1.53 -15.66 -8.72
CA TRP A 128 2.41 -14.70 -9.41
C TRP A 128 3.02 -15.31 -10.67
N ASN A 129 2.28 -15.27 -11.77
CA ASN A 129 2.70 -15.81 -13.07
C ASN A 129 3.36 -14.77 -14.00
N LEU A 130 3.55 -13.55 -13.50
CA LEU A 130 4.06 -12.40 -14.24
C LEU A 130 5.60 -12.31 -14.21
N ALA A 131 6.30 -13.26 -13.60
CA ALA A 131 7.76 -13.30 -13.59
C ALA A 131 8.36 -13.98 -14.84
N LYS A 132 9.66 -13.74 -15.06
CA LYS A 132 10.51 -14.57 -15.92
C LYS A 132 10.91 -15.82 -15.16
N GLY A 133 10.41 -16.97 -15.60
CA GLY A 133 10.51 -18.22 -14.83
C GLY A 133 9.40 -18.34 -13.78
N SER A 134 9.70 -18.94 -12.63
CA SER A 134 8.71 -19.13 -11.56
C SER A 134 8.82 -18.04 -10.49
N ALA A 135 7.73 -17.77 -9.78
CA ALA A 135 7.75 -16.86 -8.62
C ALA A 135 8.80 -17.30 -7.57
N MET A 136 8.97 -18.60 -7.36
CA MET A 136 9.94 -19.14 -6.42
C MET A 136 11.41 -18.92 -6.83
N ASN A 137 11.68 -18.58 -8.10
CA ASN A 137 13.02 -18.16 -8.52
C ASN A 137 13.39 -16.77 -7.96
N HIS A 138 12.38 -16.00 -7.55
CA HIS A 138 12.55 -14.64 -7.04
C HIS A 138 12.15 -14.49 -5.56
N PHE A 139 11.51 -15.49 -4.96
CA PHE A 139 11.00 -15.43 -3.59
C PHE A 139 12.12 -15.14 -2.57
N SER A 140 12.04 -14.00 -1.88
CA SER A 140 13.04 -13.52 -0.90
C SER A 140 14.49 -13.54 -1.43
N MET A 141 14.70 -13.22 -2.71
CA MET A 141 16.02 -13.38 -3.36
C MET A 141 16.77 -12.07 -3.63
N HIS A 142 16.06 -10.96 -3.74
CA HIS A 142 16.63 -9.70 -4.27
C HIS A 142 16.79 -8.67 -3.16
N LYS A 143 17.90 -7.94 -3.16
CA LYS A 143 18.15 -6.83 -2.21
C LYS A 143 17.77 -5.50 -2.82
N PHE A 144 16.49 -5.31 -3.14
CA PHE A 144 16.02 -4.02 -3.67
C PHE A 144 16.04 -2.94 -2.59
N VAL A 145 15.62 -3.31 -1.38
CA VAL A 145 15.67 -2.49 -0.17
C VAL A 145 16.24 -3.34 0.96
N THR A 146 17.25 -2.82 1.65
CA THR A 146 17.82 -3.47 2.84
C THR A 146 17.41 -2.69 4.09
N LEU A 147 16.77 -3.39 5.01
CA LEU A 147 16.35 -2.83 6.30
C LEU A 147 17.46 -2.95 7.34
N THR A 148 17.59 -1.96 8.22
CA THR A 148 18.37 -2.13 9.44
C THR A 148 17.68 -3.11 10.38
N PRO A 149 18.37 -3.68 11.38
CA PRO A 149 17.74 -4.54 12.38
C PRO A 149 16.53 -3.89 13.07
N GLU A 150 16.60 -2.59 13.36
CA GLU A 150 15.52 -1.83 13.99
C GLU A 150 14.32 -1.68 13.04
N GLN A 151 14.58 -1.39 11.76
CA GLN A 151 13.54 -1.30 10.73
C GLN A 151 12.87 -2.65 10.51
N GLN A 152 13.64 -3.74 10.43
CA GLN A 152 13.08 -5.10 10.30
C GLN A 152 12.24 -5.49 11.52
N ALA A 153 12.70 -5.19 12.73
CA ALA A 153 11.94 -5.44 13.95
C ALA A 153 10.61 -4.66 13.97
N LEU A 154 10.61 -3.42 13.46
CA LEU A 154 9.40 -2.63 13.29
C LEU A 154 8.45 -3.25 12.26
N VAL A 155 8.96 -3.68 11.09
CA VAL A 155 8.15 -4.39 10.08
C VAL A 155 7.51 -5.63 10.66
N GLU A 156 8.26 -6.47 11.37
CA GLU A 156 7.73 -7.68 11.98
C GLU A 156 6.65 -7.38 13.03
N LYS A 157 6.88 -6.37 13.87
CA LYS A 157 5.91 -5.93 14.87
C LYS A 157 4.60 -5.48 14.21
N VAL A 158 4.68 -4.63 13.19
CA VAL A 158 3.50 -4.11 12.49
C VAL A 158 2.80 -5.21 11.69
N ALA A 159 3.55 -6.03 10.96
CA ALA A 159 3.01 -7.11 10.13
C ALA A 159 2.19 -8.13 10.94
N LYS A 160 2.54 -8.36 12.22
CA LYS A 160 1.76 -9.22 13.13
C LYS A 160 0.41 -8.60 13.57
N ASN A 161 0.26 -7.29 13.44
CA ASN A 161 -0.92 -6.54 13.88
C ASN A 161 -1.77 -5.97 12.73
N VAL A 162 -1.28 -6.02 11.49
CA VAL A 162 -2.05 -5.65 10.29
C VAL A 162 -2.77 -6.87 9.74
N TYR A 163 -4.08 -6.76 9.59
CA TYR A 163 -4.97 -7.81 9.07
C TYR A 163 -5.70 -7.32 7.83
N ARG A 164 -6.13 -8.26 6.98
CA ARG A 164 -6.88 -8.00 5.75
C ARG A 164 -8.31 -8.53 5.86
N PRO A 165 -9.33 -7.84 5.35
CA PRO A 165 -10.72 -8.27 5.46
C PRO A 165 -11.06 -9.66 4.89
N CYS A 166 -10.24 -10.20 3.98
CA CYS A 166 -10.54 -11.46 3.32
C CYS A 166 -10.19 -12.72 4.13
N CYS A 167 -9.35 -12.64 5.17
CA CYS A 167 -8.98 -13.78 6.01
C CYS A 167 -8.43 -13.35 7.39
N GLN A 168 -8.32 -14.29 8.33
CA GLN A 168 -7.81 -14.00 9.68
C GLN A 168 -6.27 -14.03 9.79
N ASN A 169 -5.55 -14.24 8.70
CA ASN A 169 -4.10 -14.20 8.69
C ASN A 169 -3.61 -12.75 8.71
N SER A 170 -2.63 -12.46 9.56
CA SER A 170 -1.95 -11.15 9.58
C SER A 170 -1.01 -11.02 8.37
N THR A 171 -0.48 -9.83 8.12
CA THR A 171 0.55 -9.60 7.10
C THR A 171 1.84 -10.38 7.38
N TYR A 172 2.10 -10.77 8.63
CA TYR A 172 3.18 -11.69 8.98
C TYR A 172 3.02 -13.08 8.35
N PHE A 173 1.81 -13.43 7.90
CA PHE A 173 1.56 -14.59 7.03
C PHE A 173 1.07 -14.10 5.64
N PRO A 174 2.00 -13.73 4.73
CA PRO A 174 1.67 -13.13 3.44
C PRO A 174 1.30 -14.19 2.37
N ASP A 175 0.31 -15.03 2.67
CA ASP A 175 -0.14 -16.16 1.84
C ASP A 175 -0.95 -15.78 0.58
N CYS A 176 -1.33 -14.50 0.44
CA CYS A 176 -2.08 -14.00 -0.70
C CYS A 176 -1.46 -12.72 -1.26
N ASN A 177 -1.87 -12.32 -2.47
CA ASN A 177 -1.38 -11.11 -3.13
C ASN A 177 -1.50 -9.85 -2.24
N HIS A 178 -2.60 -9.68 -1.52
CA HIS A 178 -2.79 -8.54 -0.61
C HIS A 178 -1.85 -8.58 0.60
N GLY A 179 -1.66 -9.76 1.19
CA GLY A 179 -0.73 -9.93 2.32
C GLY A 179 0.71 -9.66 1.89
N MET A 180 1.12 -10.19 0.73
CA MET A 180 2.45 -9.98 0.17
C MET A 180 2.68 -8.53 -0.24
N ALA A 181 1.70 -7.88 -0.87
CA ALA A 181 1.77 -6.47 -1.20
C ALA A 181 1.82 -5.58 0.05
N MET A 182 1.06 -5.92 1.09
CA MET A 182 1.11 -5.21 2.36
C MET A 182 2.48 -5.37 3.03
N LEU A 183 3.09 -6.57 2.99
CA LEU A 183 4.45 -6.76 3.48
C LEU A 183 5.44 -5.84 2.75
N GLY A 184 5.41 -5.83 1.42
CA GLY A 184 6.25 -4.94 0.61
C GLY A 184 6.02 -3.45 0.91
N LEU A 185 4.78 -3.04 1.19
CA LEU A 185 4.49 -1.67 1.62
C LEU A 185 5.16 -1.34 2.96
N LEU A 186 5.04 -2.24 3.95
CA LEU A 186 5.62 -2.03 5.27
C LEU A 186 7.15 -1.98 5.22
N GLU A 187 7.78 -2.84 4.41
CA GLU A 187 9.22 -2.80 4.18
C GLU A 187 9.65 -1.45 3.60
N LEU A 188 8.97 -0.98 2.55
CA LEU A 188 9.30 0.28 1.91
C LEU A 188 9.12 1.47 2.88
N MET A 189 8.02 1.49 3.64
CA MET A 189 7.77 2.51 4.65
C MET A 189 8.85 2.54 5.75
N ALA A 190 9.19 1.38 6.30
CA ALA A 190 10.22 1.29 7.35
C ALA A 190 11.58 1.76 6.84
N SER A 191 11.94 1.39 5.60
CA SER A 191 13.19 1.84 4.96
C SER A 191 13.27 3.37 4.82
N GLN A 192 12.12 4.04 4.75
CA GLN A 192 11.98 5.49 4.61
C GLN A 192 11.76 6.20 5.96
N GLY A 193 11.90 5.49 7.07
CA GLY A 193 11.83 6.07 8.41
C GLY A 193 10.40 6.29 8.93
N ALA A 194 9.40 5.62 8.35
CA ALA A 194 8.04 5.64 8.90
C ALA A 194 8.01 5.09 10.33
N LYS A 195 7.17 5.69 11.16
CA LYS A 195 6.89 5.21 12.52
C LYS A 195 5.78 4.16 12.50
N GLU A 196 5.71 3.38 13.58
CA GLU A 196 4.67 2.36 13.78
C GLU A 196 3.24 2.88 13.57
N GLU A 197 2.90 4.03 14.14
CA GLU A 197 1.57 4.65 14.01
C GLU A 197 1.25 4.99 12.55
N GLU A 198 2.24 5.52 11.81
CA GLU A 198 2.08 5.86 10.39
C GLU A 198 1.90 4.60 9.55
N MET A 199 2.69 3.55 9.81
CA MET A 199 2.58 2.25 9.13
C MET A 199 1.21 1.62 9.35
N ASN A 200 0.71 1.60 10.59
CA ASN A 200 -0.62 1.06 10.90
C ASN A 200 -1.73 1.85 10.20
N LYS A 201 -1.66 3.18 10.25
CA LYS A 201 -2.65 4.06 9.61
C LYS A 201 -2.68 3.87 8.09
N VAL A 202 -1.51 3.85 7.45
CA VAL A 202 -1.42 3.68 5.99
C VAL A 202 -1.86 2.28 5.59
N ALA A 203 -1.51 1.25 6.36
CA ALA A 203 -1.97 -0.11 6.10
C ALA A 203 -3.51 -0.22 6.16
N GLU A 204 -4.15 0.42 7.13
CA GLU A 204 -5.61 0.49 7.20
C GLU A 204 -6.22 1.20 5.99
N GLU A 205 -5.67 2.34 5.60
CA GLU A 205 -6.13 3.11 4.44
C GLU A 205 -6.01 2.31 3.13
N VAL A 206 -4.85 1.68 2.90
CA VAL A 206 -4.57 0.89 1.70
C VAL A 206 -5.44 -0.36 1.65
N ASN A 207 -5.69 -1.02 2.79
CA ASN A 207 -6.67 -2.09 2.86
C ASN A 207 -8.07 -1.60 2.45
N GLY A 208 -8.48 -0.40 2.85
CA GLY A 208 -9.75 0.19 2.41
C GLY A 208 -9.85 0.37 0.89
N TYR A 209 -8.72 0.64 0.22
CA TYR A 209 -8.66 0.74 -1.24
C TYR A 209 -8.67 -0.62 -1.94
N TRP A 210 -8.04 -1.63 -1.35
CA TRP A 210 -8.03 -2.99 -1.90
C TRP A 210 -9.30 -3.79 -1.63
N PHE A 211 -10.03 -3.43 -0.57
CA PHE A 211 -11.30 -4.05 -0.17
C PHE A 211 -12.40 -2.98 -0.07
N PRO A 212 -12.78 -2.34 -1.19
CA PRO A 212 -13.80 -1.32 -1.16
C PRO A 212 -15.13 -1.92 -0.66
N PRO A 213 -15.87 -1.22 0.21
CA PRO A 213 -17.16 -1.70 0.67
C PRO A 213 -18.10 -1.90 -0.52
N ILE A 214 -18.87 -2.99 -0.49
CA ILE A 214 -19.94 -3.21 -1.47
C ILE A 214 -20.93 -2.06 -1.28
N LYS A 215 -21.02 -1.14 -2.26
CA LYS A 215 -22.08 -0.15 -2.27
C LYS A 215 -23.39 -0.92 -2.45
N THR A 216 -24.18 -1.03 -1.38
CA THR A 216 -25.55 -1.53 -1.49
C THR A 216 -26.33 -0.53 -2.34
N SER A 217 -26.46 -0.79 -3.64
CA SER A 217 -27.52 -0.16 -4.41
C SER A 217 -28.82 -0.68 -3.83
N ASN A 218 -29.71 0.23 -3.40
CA ASN A 218 -31.09 -0.10 -3.01
C ASN A 218 -31.80 -0.75 -4.22
N CYS A 219 -31.62 -2.05 -4.40
CA CYS A 219 -32.52 -2.88 -5.18
C CYS A 219 -33.43 -3.57 -4.18
N GLY A 220 -34.60 -2.96 -3.94
CA GLY A 220 -35.63 -3.51 -3.07
C GLY A 220 -36.43 -2.43 -2.36
N ALA A 221 -37.30 -1.75 -3.11
CA ALA A 221 -38.55 -1.22 -2.59
C ALA A 221 -39.68 -2.11 -3.14
#